data_AF-A0AAV6RGX2-F1
#
_entry.id   AF-A0AAV6RGX2-F1
#
_cell.length_a   1.000
_cell.length_b   1.000
_cell.length_c   1.000
_cell.angle_alpha   90.00
_cell.angle_beta   90.00
_cell.angle_gamma   90.00
#
_symmetry.space_group_name_H-M   'P 1'
#
loop_
_entity.id
_entity.type
_entity.pdbx_description
1 polymer ?
#
loop_
_entity_poly.entity_id
_entity_poly.type
_entity_poly.pdbx_seq_one_letter_code
_entity_poly.pdbx_strand_id
1 'polypeptide(L)' 'MDVPGPDSDWRSPQFRQKVVAQIDEAMRKAGTAHNKSSNDMENHVYVKAKSREEYLSLVARLIIHFRDIQKKNMGGGPGK' A
#
# COMPACT_ATOMS: atom_id res chain seq x y z
N MET A 1 1.48 -20.09 26.83
CA MET A 1 0.54 -20.10 25.69
C MET A 1 1.09 -19.14 24.66
N ASP A 2 1.44 -19.63 23.47
CA ASP A 2 1.69 -18.81 22.28
C ASP A 2 0.62 -17.72 22.21
N VAL A 3 1.05 -16.45 22.25
CA VAL A 3 0.18 -15.36 21.85
C VAL A 3 -0.30 -15.72 20.44
N PRO A 4 -1.61 -15.96 20.19
CA PRO A 4 -2.08 -16.00 18.82
C PRO A 4 -1.82 -14.60 18.30
N GLY A 5 -0.68 -14.44 17.61
CA GLY A 5 -0.24 -13.16 17.14
C GLY A 5 -1.36 -12.54 16.29
N PRO A 6 -1.45 -11.21 16.21
CA PRO A 6 -2.43 -10.47 15.40
C PRO A 6 -2.30 -10.72 13.88
N ASP A 7 -1.78 -11.89 13.51
CA ASP A 7 -1.38 -12.39 12.23
C ASP A 7 -2.53 -12.98 11.40
N SER A 8 -3.70 -13.22 12.00
CA SER A 8 -4.79 -13.92 11.33
C SER A 8 -5.71 -13.03 10.48
N ASP A 9 -6.02 -11.81 10.91
CA ASP A 9 -7.14 -11.06 10.32
C ASP A 9 -6.72 -9.94 9.36
N TRP A 10 -5.91 -10.28 8.35
CA TRP A 10 -5.63 -9.36 7.23
C TRP A 10 -6.91 -8.94 6.49
N ARG A 11 -7.98 -9.74 6.62
CA ARG A 11 -9.32 -9.44 6.10
C ARG A 11 -10.17 -8.57 7.04
N SER A 12 -9.72 -8.33 8.27
CA SER A 12 -10.49 -7.49 9.22
C SER A 12 -10.63 -6.06 8.67
N PRO A 13 -11.81 -5.43 8.86
CA PRO A 13 -12.02 -4.04 8.48
C PRO A 13 -11.02 -3.09 9.15
N GLN A 14 -10.51 -3.39 10.34
CA GLN A 14 -9.49 -2.55 10.98
C GLN A 14 -8.14 -2.65 10.27
N PHE A 15 -7.76 -3.86 9.82
CA PHE A 15 -6.51 -4.07 9.09
C PHE A 15 -6.56 -3.39 7.72
N ARG A 16 -7.66 -3.59 6.99
CA ARG A 16 -7.89 -2.96 5.69
C ARG A 16 -7.86 -1.44 5.78
N GLN A 17 -8.51 -0.85 6.79
CA GLN A 17 -8.44 0.60 7.01
C GLN A 17 -7.01 1.11 7.22
N LYS A 18 -6.20 0.40 8.03
CA LYS A 18 -4.78 0.75 8.20
C LYS A 18 -3.99 0.68 6.89
N VAL A 19 -4.32 -0.27 6.02
CA VAL A 19 -3.68 -0.41 4.71
C VAL A 19 -4.10 0.72 3.75
N VAL A 20 -5.40 1.02 3.70
CA VAL A 20 -5.93 2.15 2.92
C VAL A 20 -5.24 3.45 3.34
N ALA A 21 -5.10 3.70 4.65
CA ALA A 21 -4.41 4.88 5.17
C ALA A 21 -2.94 4.94 4.72
N GLN A 22 -2.21 3.83 4.75
CA GLN A 22 -0.82 3.79 4.28
C GLN A 22 -0.68 4.05 2.77
N ILE A 23 -1.61 3.52 1.97
CA ILE A 23 -1.66 3.78 0.53
C ILE A 23 -1.95 5.26 0.28
N ASP A 24 -2.91 5.84 1.01
CA ASP A 24 -3.28 7.25 0.91
C ASP A 24 -2.11 8.18 1.23
N GLU A 25 -1.41 7.92 2.34
CA GLU A 25 -0.22 8.67 2.71
C GLU A 25 0.87 8.58 1.65
N ALA A 26 1.10 7.39 1.08
CA ALA A 26 2.09 7.20 0.03
C ALA A 26 1.72 7.94 -1.26
N MET A 27 0.46 7.90 -1.67
CA MET A 27 -0.05 8.64 -2.83
C MET A 27 0.05 10.15 -2.64
N ARG A 28 -0.38 10.65 -1.47
CA ARG A 28 -0.33 12.07 -1.14
C ARG A 28 1.11 12.59 -1.13
N LYS A 29 2.05 11.79 -0.61
CA LYS A 29 3.49 12.09 -0.66
C LYS A 29 4.03 12.07 -2.09
N ALA A 30 3.58 11.12 -2.92
CA ALA A 30 3.99 11.02 -4.32
C ALA A 30 3.53 12.17 -5.22
N GLY A 31 2.52 12.93 -4.78
CA GLY A 31 1.98 14.07 -5.53
C GLY A 31 1.37 13.66 -6.88
N THR A 32 1.10 12.36 -7.06
CA THR A 32 0.46 11.83 -8.27
C THR A 32 -1.03 12.09 -8.18
N ALA A 33 -1.56 12.89 -9.11
CA ALA A 33 -2.98 13.07 -9.30
C ALA A 33 -3.56 11.80 -9.95
N HIS A 34 -3.65 10.72 -9.18
CA HIS A 34 -4.23 9.48 -9.66
C HIS A 34 -5.76 9.56 -9.56
N ASN A 35 -6.47 9.12 -10.60
CA ASN A 35 -7.93 9.18 -10.67
C ASN A 35 -8.61 8.15 -9.74
N LYS A 36 -7.86 7.18 -9.21
CA LYS A 36 -8.35 6.12 -8.32
C LYS A 36 -8.02 6.39 -6.86
N SER A 37 -9.02 6.23 -6.00
CA SER A 37 -8.91 6.39 -4.55
C SER A 37 -8.12 5.24 -3.90
N SER A 38 -7.45 5.55 -2.78
CA SER A 38 -6.74 4.60 -1.90
C SER A 38 -7.60 3.38 -1.55
N ASN A 39 -8.92 3.59 -1.39
CA ASN A 39 -9.88 2.55 -1.09
C ASN A 39 -10.13 1.60 -2.29
N ASP A 40 -10.18 2.13 -3.51
CA ASP A 40 -10.32 1.32 -4.73
C ASP A 40 -9.07 0.47 -4.98
N MET A 41 -7.90 1.07 -4.73
CA MET A 41 -6.61 0.39 -4.89
C MET A 41 -6.42 -0.73 -3.87
N GLU A 42 -6.76 -0.48 -2.60
CA GLU A 42 -6.76 -1.54 -1.59
C GLU A 42 -7.76 -2.64 -1.93
N ASN A 43 -8.97 -2.29 -2.37
CA ASN A 43 -9.99 -3.28 -2.69
C ASN A 43 -9.56 -4.18 -3.86
N HIS A 44 -8.87 -3.62 -4.86
CA HIS A 44 -8.29 -4.41 -5.95
C HIS A 44 -7.20 -5.36 -5.45
N VAL A 45 -6.34 -4.92 -4.52
CA VAL A 45 -5.32 -5.78 -3.90
C VAL A 45 -5.98 -6.87 -3.04
N TYR A 46 -7.04 -6.53 -2.30
CA TYR A 46 -7.82 -7.46 -1.49
C TYR A 46 -8.46 -8.57 -2.34
N VAL A 47 -9.11 -8.22 -3.46
CA VAL A 47 -9.74 -9.19 -4.37
C VAL A 47 -8.70 -10.05 -5.08
N LYS A 48 -7.53 -9.49 -5.39
CA LYS A 48 -6.45 -10.20 -6.09
C LYS A 48 -5.69 -11.16 -5.16
N ALA A 49 -5.45 -10.76 -3.92
CA ALA A 49 -4.66 -11.52 -2.98
C ALA A 49 -5.41 -12.78 -2.50
N LYS A 50 -4.78 -13.94 -2.65
CA LYS A 50 -5.33 -15.20 -2.14
C LYS A 50 -4.94 -15.46 -0.69
N SER A 51 -3.84 -14.87 -0.25
CA SER A 51 -3.25 -15.02 1.08
C SER A 51 -2.76 -13.69 1.64
N ARG A 52 -2.59 -13.63 2.97
CA ARG A 52 -2.02 -12.47 3.66
C ARG A 52 -0.67 -12.04 3.06
N GLU A 53 0.19 -12.99 2.78
CA GLU A 53 1.53 -12.73 2.22
C GLU A 53 1.46 -12.05 0.86
N GLU A 54 0.55 -12.50 -0.02
CA GLU A 54 0.31 -11.84 -1.31
C GLU A 54 -0.24 -10.42 -1.12
N TYR A 55 -1.22 -10.26 -0.23
CA TYR A 55 -1.81 -8.96 0.05
C TYR A 55 -0.76 -7.95 0.51
N LEU A 56 0.06 -8.35 1.50
CA LEU A 56 1.16 -7.53 2.00
C LEU A 56 2.21 -7.26 0.93
N SER A 57 2.58 -8.25 0.12
CA SER A 57 3.56 -8.08 -0.96
C SER A 57 3.08 -7.10 -2.03
N LEU A 58 1.80 -7.17 -2.40
CA LEU A 58 1.18 -6.26 -3.38
C LEU A 58 1.08 -4.83 -2.83
N VAL A 59 0.61 -4.68 -1.58
CA VAL A 59 0.55 -3.37 -0.90
C VAL A 59 1.95 -2.77 -0.75
N ALA A 60 2.93 -3.56 -0.32
CA ALA A 60 4.31 -3.11 -0.16
C ALA A 60 4.90 -2.63 -1.49
N ARG A 61 4.74 -3.41 -2.57
CA ARG A 61 5.16 -2.98 -3.91
C ARG A 61 4.47 -1.69 -4.34
N LEU A 62 3.19 -1.54 -4.04
CA LEU A 62 2.41 -0.36 -4.39
C LEU A 62 2.93 0.89 -3.67
N ILE A 63 3.15 0.80 -2.36
CA ILE A 63 3.69 1.89 -1.54
C ILE A 63 5.12 2.26 -1.99
N ILE A 64 5.97 1.26 -2.27
CA ILE A 64 7.33 1.47 -2.79
C ILE A 64 7.28 2.20 -4.14
N HIS A 65 6.37 1.80 -5.02
CA HIS A 65 6.20 2.44 -6.32
C HIS A 65 5.82 3.91 -6.19
N PHE A 66 4.89 4.24 -5.28
CA PHE A 66 4.54 5.63 -5.00
C PHE A 66 5.70 6.44 -4.43
N ARG A 67 6.51 5.86 -3.53
CA ARG A 67 7.72 6.51 -3.02
C ARG A 67 8.78 6.73 -4.12
N ASP A 68 8.92 5.79 -5.06
CA ASP A 68 9.81 5.95 -6.21
C ASP A 68 9.32 7.08 -7.14
N ILE A 69 8.01 7.13 -7.41
CA ILE A 69 7.38 8.22 -8.18
C ILE A 69 7.60 9.56 -7.47
N GLN A 70 7.39 9.64 -6.15
CA GLN A 70 7.68 10.83 -5.35
C GLN A 70 9.11 11.31 -5.61
N LYS A 71 10.08 10.39 -5.48
CA LYS A 71 11.50 10.69 -5.63
C LYS A 71 11.82 11.19 -7.03
N LYS A 72 11.20 10.62 -8.06
CA LYS A 72 11.31 11.08 -9.45
C LYS A 72 10.66 12.45 -9.68
N ASN A 73 9.47 12.69 -9.13
CA ASN A 73 8.74 13.94 -9.29
C ASN A 73 9.38 15.10 -8.50
N MET A 74 10.00 14.81 -7.36
CA MET A 74 10.61 15.82 -6.48
C MET A 74 12.06 16.19 -6.87
N GLY A 75 12.65 15.51 -7.86
CA GLY A 75 14.01 15.82 -8.29
C GLY A 75 14.43 15.02 -9.52
N GLY A 76 14.37 15.67 -10.69
CA GLY A 76 15.25 15.29 -11.78
C GLY A 76 16.71 15.38 -11.32
N GLY A 77 17.46 14.30 -11.50
CA GLY A 77 18.91 14.30 -11.36
C GLY A 77 19.50 12.92 -11.04
N PRO A 78 20.06 12.19 -12.02
CA PRO A 78 20.89 11.03 -11.75
C PRO A 78 22.26 11.51 -11.25
N GLY A 79 22.57 11.24 -9.99
CA GLY A 79 23.96 11.24 -9.52
C GLY A 79 24.58 9.91 -9.86
N LYS A 80 25.24 9.83 -11.03
CA LYS A 80 26.29 8.83 -11.28
C LYS A 80 27.42 9.00 -10.27
#